data_AF-A0A9L0SZZ9-F1
#
_entry.id   AF-A0A9L0SZZ9-F1
#
_cell.length_a   1.000
_cell.length_b   1.000
_cell.length_c   1.000
_cell.angle_alpha   90.00
_cell.angle_beta   90.00
_cell.angle_gamma   90.00
#
_symmetry.space_group_name_H-M   'P 1'
#
loop_
_entity.id
_entity.type
_entity.pdbx_description
1 polymer ?
#
loop_
_entity_poly.entity_id
_entity_poly.type
_entity_poly.pdbx_seq_one_letter_code
_entity_poly.pdbx_strand_id
1 'polypeptide(L)'
;MMKGTFHQENITLINIYAPNTGAPKYIKQLLTDLKGEINSNTIIEGNLSTPLTSMDRSDRQKVSREIVDLNEPPEQMDLIDIYIEHSIEKQQNTHSSQVHMDHSQR
;
A
#
# COMPACT_ATOMS: atom_id res chain seq x y z
N MET A 1 15.90 39.47 16.39
CA MET A 1 16.70 38.46 15.65
C MET A 1 16.17 37.08 16.04
N MET A 2 15.20 36.54 15.29
CA MET A 2 14.71 35.17 15.51
C MET A 2 15.70 34.21 14.86
N LYS A 3 16.36 33.38 15.65
CA LYS A 3 17.15 32.26 15.16
C LYS A 3 16.20 31.08 14.90
N GLY A 4 15.74 30.92 13.67
CA GLY A 4 15.08 29.69 13.23
C GLY A 4 16.15 28.70 12.77
N THR A 5 16.15 27.48 13.32
CA THR A 5 16.96 26.38 12.78
C THR A 5 16.16 25.71 11.67
N PHE A 6 16.70 25.70 10.45
CA PHE A 6 16.12 24.98 9.32
C PHE A 6 16.68 23.56 9.35
N HIS A 7 15.92 22.60 9.90
CA HIS A 7 16.24 21.18 9.81
C HIS A 7 15.72 20.67 8.47
N GLN A 8 16.62 20.46 7.53
CA GLN A 8 16.32 19.74 6.30
C GLN A 8 16.45 18.25 6.60
N GLU A 9 15.33 17.58 6.81
CA GLU A 9 15.31 16.14 7.00
C GLU A 9 15.36 15.44 5.63
N ASN A 10 16.28 14.50 5.46
CA ASN A 10 16.35 13.69 4.25
C ASN A 10 15.21 12.68 4.28
N ILE A 11 14.24 12.83 3.38
CA ILE A 11 13.16 11.85 3.19
C ILE A 11 13.66 10.76 2.24
N THR A 12 13.51 9.50 2.63
CA THR A 12 13.82 8.33 1.80
C THR A 12 12.53 7.82 1.18
N LEU A 13 12.47 7.66 -0.15
CA LEU A 13 11.32 7.09 -0.85
C LEU A 13 11.67 5.69 -1.37
N ILE A 14 10.88 4.69 -0.99
CA ILE A 14 10.99 3.31 -1.45
C ILE A 14 9.74 2.97 -2.25
N ASN A 15 9.90 2.54 -3.49
CA ASN A 15 8.78 2.08 -4.32
C ASN A 15 8.85 0.55 -4.49
N ILE A 16 7.81 -0.15 -4.08
CA ILE A 16 7.71 -1.61 -4.07
C ILE A 16 6.74 -2.08 -5.15
N TYR A 17 7.25 -2.86 -6.08
CA TYR A 17 6.46 -3.61 -7.05
C TYR A 17 6.30 -5.05 -6.60
N ALA A 18 5.05 -5.46 -6.35
CA ALA A 18 4.72 -6.81 -5.91
C ALA A 18 3.97 -7.58 -7.00
N PRO A 19 4.14 -8.91 -7.09
CA PRO A 19 3.31 -9.75 -7.95
C PRO A 19 1.83 -9.69 -7.54
N ASN A 20 0.91 -9.77 -8.50
CA ASN A 20 -0.54 -9.77 -8.23
C ASN A 20 -0.97 -10.90 -7.27
N THR A 21 -0.28 -12.04 -7.31
CA THR A 21 -0.55 -13.19 -6.45
C THR A 21 0.46 -13.24 -5.31
N GLY A 22 -0.03 -13.29 -4.07
CA GLY A 22 0.82 -13.31 -2.88
C GLY A 22 1.52 -11.99 -2.59
N ALA A 23 1.06 -10.88 -3.19
CA ALA A 23 1.58 -9.53 -2.95
C ALA A 23 1.75 -9.21 -1.45
N PRO A 24 0.77 -9.50 -0.57
CA PRO A 24 0.90 -9.15 0.84
C PRO A 24 2.04 -9.91 1.52
N LYS A 25 2.20 -11.20 1.21
CA LYS A 25 3.29 -12.03 1.77
C LYS A 25 4.65 -11.56 1.28
N TYR A 26 4.76 -11.21 -0.01
CA TYR A 26 6.00 -10.69 -0.59
C TYR A 26 6.40 -9.37 0.08
N ILE A 27 5.45 -8.44 0.22
CA ILE A 27 5.70 -7.14 0.84
C ILE A 27 6.08 -7.30 2.30
N LYS A 28 5.40 -8.17 3.07
CA LYS A 28 5.77 -8.44 4.47
C LYS A 28 7.21 -8.93 4.61
N GLN A 29 7.63 -9.85 3.73
CA GLN A 29 9.01 -10.35 3.73
C GLN A 29 10.00 -9.23 3.38
N LEU A 30 9.72 -8.45 2.33
CA LEU A 30 10.58 -7.36 1.91
C LEU A 30 10.71 -6.28 2.99
N LEU A 31 9.61 -5.91 3.67
CA LEU A 31 9.66 -5.00 4.81
C LEU A 31 10.54 -5.56 5.93
N THR A 32 10.41 -6.85 6.24
CA THR A 32 11.26 -7.51 7.25
C THR A 32 12.75 -7.42 6.88
N ASP A 33 13.08 -7.65 5.61
CA ASP A 33 14.46 -7.58 5.11
C ASP A 33 15.00 -6.14 5.15
N LEU A 34 14.14 -5.15 4.88
CA LEU A 34 14.47 -3.71 4.92
C LEU A 34 14.40 -3.09 6.33
N LYS A 35 14.10 -3.87 7.37
CA LYS A 35 13.91 -3.35 8.74
C LYS A 35 15.07 -2.51 9.27
N GLY A 36 16.31 -2.84 8.89
CA GLY A 36 17.49 -2.08 9.30
C GLY A 36 17.77 -0.83 8.46
N GLU A 37 17.11 -0.70 7.31
CA GLU A 37 17.30 0.41 6.36
C GLU A 37 16.19 1.47 6.48
N ILE A 38 14.99 1.05 6.89
CA ILE A 38 13.85 1.93 7.11
C ILE A 38 14.06 2.73 8.40
N ASN A 39 13.94 4.06 8.30
CA ASN A 39 13.98 5.00 9.42
C ASN A 39 12.68 5.83 9.48
N SER A 40 12.58 6.72 10.48
CA SER A 40 11.42 7.60 10.69
C SER A 40 11.08 8.52 9.52
N ASN A 41 12.01 8.73 8.59
CA ASN A 41 11.87 9.62 7.44
C ASN A 41 11.69 8.83 6.13
N THR A 42 11.32 7.55 6.22
CA THR A 42 11.10 6.69 5.05
C THR A 42 9.62 6.64 4.69
N ILE A 43 9.31 6.93 3.42
CA ILE A 43 8.00 6.75 2.81
C ILE A 43 8.08 5.54 1.90
N ILE A 44 7.16 4.59 2.08
CA ILE A 44 7.08 3.37 1.28
C ILE A 44 5.81 3.45 0.44
N GLU A 45 5.98 3.53 -0.88
CA GLU A 45 4.89 3.40 -1.83
C GLU A 45 4.85 1.96 -2.32
N GLY A 46 3.71 1.28 -2.17
CA GLY A 46 3.53 -0.08 -2.64
C GLY A 46 2.27 -0.21 -3.47
N ASN A 47 2.38 -0.76 -4.69
CA ASN A 47 1.19 -1.16 -5.44
C ASN A 47 0.67 -2.50 -4.94
N LEU A 48 -0.15 -2.43 -3.89
CA LEU A 48 -0.94 -3.56 -3.43
C LEU A 48 -2.20 -3.61 -4.27
N SER A 49 -2.30 -4.56 -5.20
CA SER A 49 -3.53 -4.82 -5.98
C SER A 49 -4.75 -5.22 -5.11
N THR A 50 -4.57 -5.23 -3.79
CA THR A 50 -5.53 -5.66 -2.77
C THR A 50 -5.67 -4.57 -1.71
N PRO A 51 -6.90 -4.13 -1.39
CA PRO A 51 -7.14 -3.05 -0.44
C PRO A 51 -6.67 -3.37 0.99
N LEU A 52 -5.85 -2.48 1.57
CA LEU A 52 -5.24 -2.61 2.90
C LEU A 52 -6.27 -2.45 4.04
N THR A 53 -7.17 -1.49 3.92
CA THR A 53 -8.22 -1.24 4.91
C THR A 53 -9.61 -1.58 4.38
N SER A 54 -10.64 -1.50 5.24
CA SER A 54 -12.03 -1.59 4.82
C SER A 54 -12.52 -0.35 4.07
N MET A 55 -11.87 0.81 4.26
CA MET A 55 -12.24 2.07 3.61
C MET A 55 -11.86 2.06 2.13
N ASP A 56 -10.79 1.35 1.78
CA ASP A 56 -10.28 1.21 0.41
C ASP A 56 -11.11 0.24 -0.46
N ARG A 57 -12.27 -0.22 0.03
CA ARG A 57 -13.03 -1.31 -0.57
C ARG A 57 -14.40 -0.88 -1.06
N SER A 58 -14.85 -1.59 -2.10
CA SER A 58 -16.27 -1.67 -2.41
C SER A 58 -16.98 -2.62 -1.42
N ASP A 59 -18.27 -2.39 -1.16
CA ASP A 59 -19.12 -3.13 -0.20
C ASP A 59 -19.12 -4.66 -0.37
N ARG A 60 -18.61 -5.16 -1.50
CA ARG A 60 -18.60 -6.59 -1.88
C ARG A 60 -17.27 -7.30 -1.62
N GLN A 61 -16.22 -6.57 -1.19
CA GLN A 61 -14.88 -7.13 -1.03
C GLN A 61 -14.53 -7.38 0.46
N LYS A 62 -14.16 -8.63 0.78
CA LYS A 62 -13.72 -9.04 2.12
C LYS A 62 -12.21 -8.91 2.28
N VAL A 63 -11.72 -8.54 3.48
CA VAL A 63 -10.27 -8.60 3.80
C VAL A 63 -9.79 -10.04 3.63
N SER A 64 -8.75 -10.27 2.84
CA SER A 64 -8.08 -11.58 2.85
C SER A 64 -7.25 -11.74 4.12
N ARG A 65 -7.10 -12.96 4.63
CA ARG A 65 -6.24 -13.21 5.80
C ARG A 65 -4.80 -12.75 5.61
N GLU A 66 -4.30 -12.77 4.37
CA GLU A 66 -2.96 -12.29 4.01
C GLU A 66 -2.79 -10.78 4.24
N ILE A 67 -3.86 -9.98 4.07
CA ILE A 67 -3.82 -8.54 4.38
C ILE A 67 -3.88 -8.30 5.88
N VAL A 68 -4.67 -9.08 6.62
CA VAL A 68 -4.66 -9.02 8.09
C VAL A 68 -3.26 -9.32 8.62
N ASP A 69 -2.61 -10.35 8.09
CA ASP A 69 -1.25 -10.73 8.45
C ASP A 69 -0.21 -9.66 8.03
N LEU A 70 -0.40 -8.96 6.91
CA LEU A 70 0.45 -7.83 6.51
C LEU A 70 0.29 -6.62 7.46
N ASN A 71 -0.95 -6.35 7.89
CA ASN A 71 -1.27 -5.27 8.82
C ASN A 71 -0.82 -5.56 10.26
N GLU A 72 -0.42 -6.80 10.55
CA GLU A 72 0.28 -7.17 11.79
C GLU A 72 1.79 -6.98 11.56
N PRO A 73 2.37 -5.83 11.99
CA PRO A 73 3.77 -5.56 11.73
C PRO A 73 4.65 -6.62 12.41
N PRO A 74 5.76 -7.03 11.78
CA PRO A 74 6.80 -7.75 12.50
C PRO A 74 7.26 -6.87 13.66
N GLU A 75 7.46 -7.45 14.85
CA GLU A 75 7.78 -6.72 16.09
C GLU A 75 8.77 -5.56 15.82
N GLN A 76 8.39 -4.32 16.19
CA GLN A 76 9.14 -3.04 16.07
C GLN A 76 9.02 -2.23 14.77
N MET A 77 8.21 -2.60 13.78
CA MET A 77 7.97 -1.71 12.63
C MET A 77 6.76 -0.80 12.88
N ASP A 78 7.01 0.44 13.34
CA ASP A 78 5.98 1.46 13.53
C ASP A 78 5.61 2.15 12.20
N LEU A 79 5.16 1.36 11.22
CA LEU A 79 4.64 1.87 9.94
C LEU A 79 3.19 2.32 10.11
N ILE A 80 2.88 3.49 9.54
CA ILE A 80 1.53 4.05 9.53
C ILE A 80 1.06 4.09 8.07
N ASP A 81 -0.14 3.56 7.82
CA ASP A 81 -0.79 3.69 6.52
C ASP A 81 -1.22 5.15 6.31
N ILE A 82 -0.74 5.77 5.23
CA ILE A 82 -1.04 7.16 4.87
C ILE A 82 -1.89 7.13 3.60
N TYR A 83 -3.19 7.33 3.77
CA TYR A 83 -4.10 7.48 2.65
C TYR A 83 -3.93 8.86 2.02
N ILE A 84 -3.37 8.93 0.81
CA ILE A 84 -3.38 10.16 0.00
C ILE A 84 -4.70 10.20 -0.76
N GLU A 85 -5.59 11.10 -0.36
CA GLU A 85 -6.82 11.39 -1.09
C GLU A 85 -6.50 12.09 -2.41
N HIS A 86 -6.27 11.30 -3.47
CA HIS A 86 -6.33 11.82 -4.82
C HIS A 86 -7.81 12.07 -5.15
N SER A 87 -8.27 13.30 -4.91
CA SER A 87 -9.57 13.78 -5.40
C SER A 87 -9.56 13.83 -6.92
N ILE A 88 -9.92 12.69 -7.53
CA ILE A 88 -10.47 12.63 -8.86
C ILE A 88 -11.94 12.26 -8.62
N GLU A 89 -12.86 13.08 -9.13
CA GLU A 89 -14.32 13.07 -8.93
C GLU A 89 -15.06 11.77 -9.32
N LYS A 90 -14.39 10.62 -9.40
CA LYS A 90 -15.01 9.32 -9.62
C LYS A 90 -14.36 8.30 -8.69
N GLN A 91 -15.19 7.62 -7.90
CA GLN A 91 -14.84 6.35 -7.25
C GLN A 91 -14.25 5.41 -8.31
N GLN A 92 -12.92 5.36 -8.41
CA GLN A 92 -12.20 4.53 -9.37
C GLN A 92 -11.27 3.64 -8.58
N ASN A 93 -11.66 2.38 -8.47
CA ASN A 93 -10.76 1.30 -8.13
C ASN A 93 -9.60 1.31 -9.15
N THR A 94 -8.35 1.43 -8.70
CA THR A 94 -7.16 1.51 -9.57
C THR A 94 -6.92 0.22 -10.36
N HIS A 95 -7.64 -0.86 -10.01
CA HIS A 95 -7.69 -2.12 -10.75
C HIS A 95 -9.12 -2.40 -11.23
N SER A 96 -9.36 -2.30 -12.55
CA SER A 96 -10.59 -2.80 -13.19
C SER A 96 -10.29 -4.09 -13.95
N SER A 97 -10.94 -5.19 -13.57
CA SER A 97 -10.85 -6.44 -14.32
C SER A 97 -11.75 -6.36 -15.55
N GLN A 98 -11.16 -6.28 -16.74
CA GLN A 98 -11.89 -6.35 -18.01
C GLN A 98 -12.44 -7.76 -18.22
N VAL A 99 -13.74 -7.98 -18.00
CA VAL A 99 -14.39 -9.26 -18.32
C VAL A 99 -14.71 -9.28 -19.82
N HIS A 100 -14.06 -10.16 -20.59
CA HIS A 100 -14.43 -10.43 -21.97
C HIS A 100 -15.63 -11.40 -21.95
N MET A 101 -16.83 -10.89 -22.20
CA MET A 101 -17.98 -11.75 -22.50
C MET A 101 -17.99 -12.02 -24.01
N ASP A 102 -17.59 -13.24 -24.40
CA ASP A 102 -17.84 -13.75 -25.74
C ASP A 102 -19.35 -13.87 -25.94
N HIS A 103 -19.91 -12.98 -26.75
CA HIS A 103 -21.28 -13.11 -27.24
C HIS A 103 -21.33 -14.26 -28.24
N SER A 104 -21.62 -15.47 -27.74
CA SER A 104 -22.14 -16.53 -28.60
C SER A 104 -23.54 -16.13 -29.07
N GLN A 105 -23.63 -15.63 -30.30
CA GLN A 105 -24.90 -15.49 -30.99
C GLN A 105 -25.41 -16.90 -31.30
N ARG A 106 -26.54 -17.27 -30.69
CA ARG A 106 -27.42 -18.33 -31.17
C ARG A 106 -28.64 -17.70 -31.81
#